data_AF-A0A023ENM6-F1
#
_entry.id   AF-A0A023ENM6-F1
#
_cell.length_a   1.000
_cell.length_b   1.000
_cell.length_c   1.000
_cell.angle_alpha   90.00
_cell.angle_beta   90.00
_cell.angle_gamma   90.00
#
_symmetry.space_group_name_H-M   'P 1'
#
loop_
_entity.id
_entity.type
_entity.pdbx_description
1 polymer ?
#
loop_
_entity_poly.entity_id
_entity_poly.type
_entity_poly.pdbx_seq_one_letter_code
_entity_poly.pdbx_strand_id
1 'polypeptide(L)'
;EGDTDIIVLDDLSDEGYSVANRQEGVGMEHVHVLLEKLAKFHAAGAVLYRKHGRTTPLYDCMLIDPAGKDFMDQYYKVIKPEFFGILSSTPEDERYKAKLEKSMENDFEKTTAALTFDDSDFVTICHADMWTNNHMYSYHTSGTPKDALLIDYQGPFYGSPVSDLFYYIVSSPSLEVKATRFDEMVQYYHTQLAEALKKLAYPGTIPSLRDLHIDMLKRGFFGMQCLYGILPVVLADKSENANMDGFFGESEENQQFRRDVYGNPLYYKHLSALLKLFDSRGLLDFE
;
A
#
# COMPACT_ATOMS: atom_id res chain seq x y z
N GLU A 1 14.48 12.66 33.20
CA GLU A 1 13.39 13.26 32.43
C GLU A 1 13.92 13.40 31.01
N GLY A 2 13.45 12.56 30.09
CA GLY A 2 13.85 12.68 28.69
C GLY A 2 12.99 13.77 28.06
N ASP A 3 13.63 14.74 27.40
CA ASP A 3 12.93 15.73 26.59
C ASP A 3 11.94 14.98 25.67
N THR A 4 10.66 15.27 25.84
CA THR A 4 9.66 14.88 24.85
C THR A 4 9.72 15.98 23.81
N ASP A 5 10.33 15.69 22.66
CA ASP A 5 10.28 16.57 21.51
C ASP A 5 8.82 16.67 21.05
N ILE A 6 8.17 17.78 21.40
CA ILE A 6 6.79 18.05 21.01
C ILE A 6 6.82 18.68 19.61
N ILE A 7 6.16 18.02 18.66
CA ILE A 7 5.86 18.59 17.35
C ILE A 7 4.45 19.15 17.40
N VAL A 8 4.29 20.45 17.13
CA VAL A 8 3.00 21.11 16.97
C VAL A 8 2.76 21.32 15.48
N LEU A 9 1.65 20.78 14.97
CA LEU A 9 1.23 20.88 13.57
C LEU A 9 -0.10 21.63 13.49
N ASP A 10 -0.33 22.29 12.36
CA ASP A 10 -1.61 22.95 12.08
C ASP A 10 -2.74 21.92 11.91
N ASP A 11 -3.95 22.27 12.37
CA ASP A 11 -5.14 21.46 12.14
C ASP A 11 -5.69 21.71 10.73
N LEU A 12 -5.44 20.77 9.83
CA LEU A 12 -5.87 20.86 8.44
C LEU A 12 -7.40 20.85 8.27
N SER A 13 -8.17 20.47 9.30
CA SER A 13 -9.63 20.54 9.23
C SER A 13 -10.14 21.98 9.17
N ASP A 14 -9.42 22.93 9.78
CA ASP A 14 -9.72 24.37 9.68
C ASP A 14 -9.50 24.91 8.25
N GLU A 15 -8.64 24.25 7.47
CA GLU A 15 -8.41 24.53 6.05
C GLU A 15 -9.39 23.78 5.12
N GLY A 16 -10.35 23.04 5.68
CA GLY A 16 -11.36 22.32 4.94
C GLY A 16 -10.88 21.00 4.34
N TYR A 17 -9.79 20.43 4.87
CA TYR A 17 -9.36 19.07 4.51
C TYR A 17 -10.07 18.03 5.39
N SER A 18 -10.41 16.89 4.79
CA SER A 18 -10.98 15.77 5.51
C SER A 18 -10.49 14.43 4.98
N VAL A 19 -10.45 13.43 5.87
CA VAL A 19 -10.16 12.03 5.54
C VAL A 19 -11.41 11.39 4.91
N ALA A 20 -11.23 10.55 3.89
CA ALA A 20 -12.32 9.80 3.27
C ALA A 20 -12.69 8.55 4.09
N ASN A 21 -13.89 8.01 3.88
CA ASN A 21 -14.29 6.77 4.53
C ASN A 21 -13.52 5.58 3.94
N ARG A 22 -12.68 4.94 4.76
CA ARG A 22 -11.83 3.81 4.38
C ARG A 22 -12.59 2.54 3.93
N GLN A 23 -13.81 2.31 4.41
CA GLN A 23 -14.62 1.14 4.05
C GLN A 23 -15.37 1.35 2.74
N GLU A 24 -15.84 2.57 2.48
CA GLU A 24 -16.48 2.94 1.19
C GLU A 24 -15.44 3.10 0.07
N GLY A 25 -14.27 3.62 0.44
CA GLY A 25 -13.21 4.01 -0.48
C GLY A 25 -13.57 5.23 -1.32
N VAL A 26 -12.66 5.63 -2.20
CA VAL A 26 -12.81 6.84 -3.01
C VAL A 26 -13.10 6.56 -4.49
N GLY A 27 -13.71 7.54 -5.16
CA GLY A 27 -13.96 7.52 -6.60
C GLY A 27 -12.74 7.93 -7.43
N MET A 28 -12.86 7.85 -8.75
CA MET A 28 -11.72 8.13 -9.65
C MET A 28 -11.30 9.60 -9.69
N GLU A 29 -12.20 10.55 -9.39
CA GLU A 29 -11.81 11.96 -9.27
C GLU A 29 -10.82 12.16 -8.12
N HIS A 30 -11.07 11.54 -6.96
CA HIS A 30 -10.14 11.56 -5.82
C HIS A 30 -8.82 10.88 -6.15
N VAL A 31 -8.90 9.72 -6.81
CA VAL A 31 -7.73 8.97 -7.25
C VAL A 31 -6.82 9.81 -8.14
N HIS A 32 -7.37 10.56 -9.10
CA HIS A 32 -6.59 11.44 -9.94
C HIS A 32 -5.86 12.53 -9.16
N VAL A 33 -6.55 13.17 -8.21
CA VAL A 33 -5.96 14.22 -7.36
C VAL A 33 -4.83 13.63 -6.50
N LEU A 34 -5.04 12.48 -5.87
CA LEU A 34 -4.02 11.85 -5.04
C LEU A 34 -2.83 11.33 -5.85
N LEU A 35 -3.07 10.62 -6.95
CA LEU A 35 -1.99 10.07 -7.78
C LEU A 35 -1.15 11.18 -8.40
N GLU A 36 -1.73 12.34 -8.70
CA GLU A 36 -0.96 13.52 -9.09
C GLU A 36 -0.03 14.00 -7.96
N LYS A 37 -0.53 14.06 -6.72
CA LYS A 37 0.28 14.45 -5.55
C LYS A 37 1.39 13.45 -5.28
N LEU A 38 1.07 12.17 -5.29
CA LEU A 38 2.03 11.08 -5.09
C LEU A 38 3.10 11.08 -6.18
N ALA A 39 2.72 11.29 -7.45
CA ALA A 39 3.67 11.42 -8.55
C ALA A 39 4.64 12.59 -8.37
N LYS A 40 4.17 13.75 -7.89
CA LYS A 40 5.03 14.90 -7.58
C LYS A 40 5.97 14.61 -6.42
N PHE A 41 5.48 13.97 -5.36
CA PHE A 41 6.28 13.51 -4.22
C PHE A 41 7.40 12.56 -4.68
N HIS A 42 7.05 11.55 -5.46
CA HIS A 42 8.01 10.61 -6.05
C HIS A 42 8.98 11.26 -7.03
N ALA A 43 8.56 12.24 -7.83
CA ALA A 43 9.48 12.95 -8.72
C ALA A 43 10.52 13.75 -7.92
N ALA A 44 10.11 14.44 -6.85
CA ALA A 44 11.01 15.17 -5.97
C ALA A 44 11.98 14.23 -5.24
N GLY A 45 11.48 13.12 -4.69
CA GLY A 45 12.30 12.09 -4.04
C GLY A 45 13.34 11.48 -4.99
N ALA A 46 12.98 11.23 -6.25
CA ALA A 46 13.89 10.68 -7.24
C ALA A 46 15.01 11.68 -7.60
N VAL A 47 14.68 12.96 -7.76
CA VAL A 47 15.67 14.02 -7.99
C VAL A 47 16.63 14.14 -6.81
N LEU A 48 16.10 14.12 -5.59
CA LEU A 48 16.91 14.15 -4.36
C LEU A 48 17.86 12.97 -4.29
N TYR A 49 17.35 11.76 -4.52
CA TYR A 49 18.13 10.53 -4.56
C TYR A 49 19.25 10.59 -5.62
N ARG A 50 18.96 11.03 -6.84
CA ARG A 50 19.99 11.13 -7.89
C ARG A 50 21.08 12.15 -7.58
N LYS A 51 20.72 13.26 -6.91
CA LYS A 51 21.66 14.33 -6.61
C LYS A 51 22.61 13.98 -5.46
N HIS A 52 22.14 13.20 -4.50
CA HIS A 52 22.84 13.03 -3.23
C HIS A 52 23.00 11.57 -2.78
N GLY A 53 22.50 10.61 -3.56
CA GLY A 53 22.41 9.20 -3.15
C GLY A 53 21.48 9.01 -1.96
N ARG A 54 21.77 8.01 -1.14
CA ARG A 54 21.13 7.85 0.18
C ARG A 54 21.63 8.96 1.09
N THR A 55 20.83 10.02 1.25
CA THR A 55 21.19 11.24 1.99
C THR A 55 21.19 11.08 3.51
N THR A 56 20.70 9.96 3.99
CA THR A 56 20.44 9.69 5.40
C THR A 56 20.21 8.18 5.58
N PRO A 57 20.54 7.59 6.73
CA PRO A 57 20.11 6.24 7.10
C PRO A 57 18.60 6.15 7.37
N LEU A 58 17.84 7.23 7.15
CA LEU A 58 16.39 7.26 7.26
C LEU A 58 15.78 6.06 6.52
N TYR A 59 15.26 5.19 7.39
CA TYR A 59 14.26 4.14 7.19
C TYR A 59 14.73 2.87 6.47
N ASP A 60 15.48 2.05 7.21
CA ASP A 60 15.37 0.60 7.03
C ASP A 60 13.94 0.21 7.42
N CYS A 61 13.05 0.18 6.43
CA CYS A 61 11.68 -0.27 6.62
C CYS A 61 11.72 -1.63 7.34
N MET A 62 10.91 -1.83 8.39
CA MET A 62 10.92 -3.10 9.15
C MET A 62 10.67 -4.33 8.26
N LEU A 63 10.04 -4.13 7.10
CA LEU A 63 9.79 -5.16 6.09
C LEU A 63 11.05 -5.55 5.27
N ILE A 64 12.14 -4.79 5.38
CA ILE A 64 13.43 -5.05 4.73
C ILE A 64 14.59 -5.16 5.73
N ASP A 65 14.42 -4.71 6.96
CA ASP A 65 15.40 -4.87 8.03
C ASP A 65 15.42 -6.33 8.52
N PRO A 66 16.58 -7.03 8.47
CA PRO A 66 16.73 -8.37 9.05
C PRO A 66 16.31 -8.44 10.53
N ALA A 67 16.45 -7.35 11.30
CA ALA A 67 15.99 -7.28 12.69
C ALA A 67 14.46 -7.37 12.82
N GLY A 68 13.72 -7.05 11.75
CA GLY A 68 12.27 -7.19 11.66
C GLY A 68 11.78 -8.60 11.33
N LYS A 69 12.68 -9.53 10.98
CA LYS A 69 12.30 -10.87 10.51
C LYS A 69 11.44 -11.63 11.50
N ASP A 70 11.88 -11.74 12.76
CA ASP A 70 11.17 -12.52 13.78
C ASP A 70 9.75 -11.99 14.01
N PHE A 71 9.60 -10.66 14.01
CA PHE A 71 8.30 -10.01 14.10
C PHE A 71 7.42 -10.33 12.88
N MET A 72 7.98 -10.27 11.67
CA MET A 72 7.24 -10.58 10.45
C MET A 72 6.87 -12.06 10.34
N ASP A 73 7.75 -12.98 10.76
CA ASP A 73 7.44 -14.41 10.82
C ASP A 73 6.27 -14.68 11.79
N GLN A 74 6.26 -14.00 12.94
CA GLN A 74 5.13 -14.06 13.89
C GLN A 74 3.85 -13.47 13.28
N TYR A 75 3.94 -12.32 12.59
CA TYR A 75 2.85 -11.71 11.84
C TYR A 75 2.23 -12.72 10.84
N TYR A 76 3.06 -13.37 10.02
CA TYR A 76 2.58 -14.34 9.03
C TYR A 76 1.95 -15.57 9.68
N LYS A 77 2.53 -16.05 10.79
CA LYS A 77 2.04 -17.21 11.54
C LYS A 77 0.62 -16.99 12.06
N VAL A 78 0.27 -15.78 12.51
CA VAL A 78 -1.07 -15.50 13.06
C VAL A 78 -2.11 -15.15 12.00
N ILE A 79 -1.69 -14.57 10.86
CA ILE A 79 -2.60 -14.11 9.81
C ILE A 79 -2.97 -15.21 8.82
N LYS A 80 -1.99 -16.02 8.38
CA LYS A 80 -2.22 -17.01 7.34
C LYS A 80 -3.36 -17.98 7.65
N PRO A 81 -3.49 -18.53 8.88
CA PRO A 81 -4.60 -19.41 9.19
C PRO A 81 -5.97 -18.76 9.00
N GLU A 82 -6.11 -17.49 9.40
CA GLU A 82 -7.36 -16.72 9.27
C GLU A 82 -7.66 -16.40 7.80
N PHE A 83 -6.63 -15.96 7.05
CA PHE A 83 -6.75 -15.67 5.63
C PHE A 83 -7.09 -16.92 4.78
N PHE A 84 -6.42 -18.05 5.02
CA PHE A 84 -6.72 -19.30 4.31
C PHE A 84 -7.99 -19.98 4.82
N GLY A 85 -8.48 -19.62 6.00
CA GLY A 85 -9.74 -20.09 6.55
C GLY A 85 -10.93 -19.60 5.71
N ILE A 86 -10.90 -18.33 5.27
CA ILE A 86 -11.98 -17.75 4.46
C ILE A 86 -11.98 -18.21 3.00
N LEU A 87 -10.85 -18.72 2.50
CA LEU A 87 -10.72 -19.28 1.15
C LEU A 87 -11.06 -20.78 1.12
N SER A 88 -12.27 -21.14 1.54
CA SER A 88 -12.69 -22.55 1.65
C SER A 88 -14.14 -22.82 1.24
N SER A 89 -14.87 -21.80 0.77
CA SER A 89 -16.32 -21.92 0.56
C SER A 89 -16.69 -22.39 -0.85
N THR A 90 -15.82 -22.17 -1.84
CA THR A 90 -16.09 -22.46 -3.25
C THR A 90 -14.90 -23.16 -3.93
N PRO A 91 -15.12 -23.87 -5.05
CA PRO A 91 -14.00 -24.43 -5.83
C PRO A 91 -13.01 -23.37 -6.32
N GLU A 92 -13.48 -22.14 -6.56
CA GLU A 92 -12.61 -21.01 -6.91
C GLU A 92 -11.72 -20.61 -5.72
N ASP A 93 -12.27 -20.60 -4.50
CA ASP A 93 -11.49 -20.34 -3.30
C ASP A 93 -10.43 -21.42 -3.06
N GLU A 94 -10.79 -22.70 -3.21
CA GLU A 94 -9.84 -23.81 -3.05
C GLU A 94 -8.69 -23.73 -4.07
N ARG A 95 -8.98 -23.34 -5.32
CA ARG A 95 -7.97 -23.07 -6.35
C ARG A 95 -7.04 -21.94 -5.93
N TYR A 96 -7.59 -20.82 -5.47
CA TYR A 96 -6.76 -19.68 -5.04
C TYR A 96 -5.95 -20.01 -3.79
N LYS A 97 -6.54 -20.70 -2.83
CA LYS A 97 -5.86 -21.17 -1.63
C LYS A 97 -4.64 -22.01 -1.96
N ALA A 98 -4.79 -23.06 -2.77
CA ALA A 98 -3.67 -23.92 -3.16
C ALA A 98 -2.53 -23.15 -3.86
N LYS A 99 -2.89 -22.18 -4.71
CA LYS A 99 -1.93 -21.31 -5.40
C LYS A 99 -1.20 -20.38 -4.42
N LEU A 100 -1.95 -19.71 -3.55
CA LEU A 100 -1.44 -18.75 -2.57
C LEU A 100 -0.60 -19.43 -1.50
N GLU A 101 -0.96 -20.63 -1.02
CA GLU A 101 -0.17 -21.38 -0.03
C GLU A 101 1.27 -21.59 -0.51
N LYS A 102 1.46 -21.93 -1.79
CA LYS A 102 2.79 -22.10 -2.39
C LYS A 102 3.50 -20.76 -2.65
N SER A 103 2.78 -19.78 -3.20
CA SER A 103 3.35 -18.45 -3.45
C SER A 103 3.79 -17.77 -2.15
N MET A 104 3.07 -17.99 -1.04
CA MET A 104 3.34 -17.46 0.29
C MET A 104 4.34 -18.32 1.08
N GLU A 105 5.17 -19.15 0.45
CA GLU A 105 6.35 -19.69 1.13
C GLU A 105 7.47 -18.62 1.20
N ASN A 106 8.19 -18.52 2.33
CA ASN A 106 9.26 -17.54 2.54
C ASN A 106 8.81 -16.07 2.34
N ASP A 107 7.67 -15.69 2.93
CA ASP A 107 7.05 -14.38 2.70
C ASP A 107 7.93 -13.22 3.12
N PHE A 108 8.72 -13.37 4.19
CA PHE A 108 9.63 -12.32 4.63
C PHE A 108 10.65 -12.03 3.53
N GLU A 109 11.29 -13.07 2.99
CA GLU A 109 12.30 -12.93 1.93
C GLU A 109 11.68 -12.39 0.64
N LYS A 110 10.48 -12.84 0.27
CA LYS A 110 9.77 -12.35 -0.93
C LYS A 110 9.29 -10.92 -0.79
N THR A 111 8.81 -10.52 0.39
CA THR A 111 8.45 -9.13 0.72
C THR A 111 9.69 -8.24 0.70
N THR A 112 10.77 -8.69 1.34
CA THR A 112 12.06 -8.01 1.35
C THR A 112 12.56 -7.80 -0.08
N ALA A 113 12.52 -8.84 -0.92
CA ALA A 113 12.94 -8.76 -2.32
C ALA A 113 12.07 -7.80 -3.14
N ALA A 114 10.76 -7.76 -2.91
CA ALA A 114 9.84 -6.85 -3.60
C ALA A 114 10.07 -5.36 -3.23
N LEU A 115 10.57 -5.10 -2.01
CA LEU A 115 10.82 -3.76 -1.49
C LEU A 115 12.28 -3.30 -1.66
N THR A 116 13.21 -4.24 -1.85
CA THR A 116 14.61 -3.95 -2.14
C THR A 116 14.77 -3.44 -3.58
N PHE A 117 15.80 -2.63 -3.81
CA PHE A 117 16.10 -2.05 -5.12
C PHE A 117 17.60 -2.10 -5.40
N ASP A 118 17.95 -2.02 -6.68
CA ASP A 118 19.32 -1.95 -7.17
C ASP A 118 19.54 -0.75 -8.11
N ASP A 119 20.77 -0.57 -8.60
CA ASP A 119 21.15 0.59 -9.41
C ASP A 119 20.44 0.66 -10.77
N SER A 120 19.84 -0.44 -11.24
CA SER A 120 19.05 -0.49 -12.47
C SER A 120 17.61 -0.01 -12.29
N ASP A 121 17.12 0.06 -11.05
CA ASP A 121 15.77 0.47 -10.74
C ASP A 121 15.56 2.00 -10.81
N PHE A 122 14.32 2.41 -11.05
CA PHE A 122 13.90 3.78 -10.78
C PHE A 122 13.63 3.93 -9.28
N VAL A 123 14.47 4.70 -8.59
CA VAL A 123 14.42 4.87 -7.13
C VAL A 123 13.90 6.25 -6.75
N THR A 124 13.04 6.28 -5.74
CA THR A 124 12.50 7.49 -5.12
C THR A 124 12.35 7.30 -3.61
N ILE A 125 11.88 8.33 -2.90
CA ILE A 125 11.38 8.21 -1.54
C ILE A 125 9.91 7.80 -1.62
N CYS A 126 9.59 6.62 -1.11
CA CYS A 126 8.22 6.15 -0.91
C CYS A 126 7.70 6.66 0.43
N HIS A 127 6.40 6.85 0.57
CA HIS A 127 5.70 7.18 1.80
C HIS A 127 5.52 5.95 2.71
N ALA A 128 5.34 4.77 2.12
CA ALA A 128 5.23 3.45 2.75
C ALA A 128 3.94 3.14 3.53
N ASP A 129 3.02 4.09 3.66
CA ASP A 129 1.74 3.90 4.34
C ASP A 129 0.59 4.63 3.63
N MET A 130 0.43 4.34 2.34
CA MET A 130 -0.49 5.03 1.44
C MET A 130 -1.95 4.52 1.53
N TRP A 131 -2.49 4.45 2.74
CA TRP A 131 -3.91 4.14 2.97
C TRP A 131 -4.76 5.38 3.21
N THR A 132 -6.08 5.17 3.27
CA THR A 132 -7.07 6.25 3.24
C THR A 132 -6.91 7.27 4.37
N ASN A 133 -6.38 6.87 5.54
CA ASN A 133 -6.23 7.74 6.70
C ASN A 133 -5.01 8.67 6.61
N ASN A 134 -4.02 8.34 5.76
CA ASN A 134 -2.79 9.10 5.63
C ASN A 134 -2.80 10.08 4.46
N HIS A 135 -4.00 10.36 3.95
CA HIS A 135 -4.20 11.45 3.02
C HIS A 135 -5.55 12.14 3.23
N MET A 136 -5.54 13.46 3.11
CA MET A 136 -6.73 14.28 3.28
C MET A 136 -7.07 14.98 1.97
N TYR A 137 -8.36 15.19 1.73
CA TYR A 137 -8.87 15.88 0.54
C TYR A 137 -9.54 17.19 0.92
N SER A 138 -9.33 18.22 0.11
CA SER A 138 -10.18 19.42 0.12
C SER A 138 -11.11 19.39 -1.09
N TYR A 139 -12.21 20.14 -1.03
CA TYR A 139 -13.29 20.07 -2.00
C TYR A 139 -13.65 21.43 -2.58
N HIS A 140 -14.11 21.40 -3.82
CA HIS A 140 -14.84 22.53 -4.40
C HIS A 140 -16.23 22.64 -3.75
N THR A 141 -16.90 23.78 -3.94
CA THR A 141 -18.29 23.98 -3.49
C THR A 141 -19.27 23.01 -4.15
N SER A 142 -18.91 22.41 -5.28
CA SER A 142 -19.65 21.34 -5.96
C SER A 142 -19.54 19.97 -5.26
N GLY A 143 -18.64 19.82 -4.28
CA GLY A 143 -18.34 18.55 -3.63
C GLY A 143 -17.33 17.68 -4.38
N THR A 144 -16.76 18.15 -5.50
CA THR A 144 -15.69 17.44 -6.22
C THR A 144 -14.34 17.67 -5.54
N PRO A 145 -13.44 16.66 -5.51
CA PRO A 145 -12.13 16.80 -4.89
C PRO A 145 -11.31 17.85 -5.64
N LYS A 146 -10.74 18.79 -4.88
CA LYS A 146 -9.95 19.91 -5.38
C LYS A 146 -8.46 19.65 -5.23
N ASP A 147 -8.06 19.22 -4.04
CA ASP A 147 -6.66 18.96 -3.71
C ASP A 147 -6.53 17.80 -2.73
N ALA A 148 -5.33 17.21 -2.68
CA ALA A 148 -4.97 16.21 -1.67
C ALA A 148 -3.66 16.58 -0.98
N LEU A 149 -3.57 16.20 0.29
CA LEU A 149 -2.36 16.27 1.11
C LEU A 149 -2.01 14.87 1.59
N LEU A 150 -0.72 14.54 1.49
CA LEU A 150 -0.14 13.36 2.13
C LEU A 150 0.24 13.77 3.56
N ILE A 151 -0.04 12.92 4.54
CA ILE A 151 0.27 13.16 5.94
C ILE A 151 0.85 11.89 6.56
N ASP A 152 1.41 12.00 7.77
CA ASP A 152 1.99 10.87 8.50
C ASP A 152 3.19 10.21 7.81
N TYR A 153 4.33 10.89 7.86
CA TYR A 153 5.61 10.44 7.30
C TYR A 153 6.42 9.58 8.28
N GLN A 154 5.79 8.65 8.99
CA GLN A 154 6.46 7.79 9.96
C GLN A 154 7.34 6.69 9.36
N GLY A 155 7.01 6.22 8.14
CA GLY A 155 7.71 5.12 7.47
C GLY A 155 8.32 5.35 6.09
N PRO A 156 8.58 6.58 5.58
CA PRO A 156 9.14 6.76 4.24
C PRO A 156 10.37 5.90 3.99
N PHE A 157 10.73 5.49 2.78
CA PHE A 157 12.03 4.83 2.55
C PHE A 157 12.46 4.99 1.11
N TYR A 158 13.75 4.78 0.81
CA TYR A 158 14.18 4.72 -0.58
C TYR A 158 13.74 3.41 -1.21
N GLY A 159 13.07 3.47 -2.35
CA GLY A 159 12.55 2.29 -3.04
C GLY A 159 11.93 2.62 -4.38
N SER A 160 11.24 1.64 -4.95
CA SER A 160 10.41 1.87 -6.13
C SER A 160 9.07 2.50 -5.75
N PRO A 161 8.56 3.46 -6.53
CA PRO A 161 7.22 4.03 -6.31
C PRO A 161 6.07 3.02 -6.38
N VAL A 162 6.34 1.82 -6.90
CA VAL A 162 5.36 0.74 -7.03
C VAL A 162 4.85 0.25 -5.68
N SER A 163 5.65 0.35 -4.61
CA SER A 163 5.20 -0.02 -3.26
C SER A 163 3.99 0.81 -2.84
N ASP A 164 4.13 2.13 -2.87
CA ASP A 164 3.06 3.09 -2.58
C ASP A 164 1.88 2.94 -3.54
N LEU A 165 2.15 2.67 -4.82
CA LEU A 165 1.10 2.51 -5.83
C LEU A 165 0.26 1.26 -5.56
N PHE A 166 0.88 0.12 -5.25
CA PHE A 166 0.16 -1.09 -4.83
C PHE A 166 -0.63 -0.87 -3.55
N TYR A 167 0.02 -0.27 -2.54
CA TYR A 167 -0.61 0.04 -1.27
C TYR A 167 -1.89 0.85 -1.52
N TYR A 168 -1.77 1.99 -2.20
CA TYR A 168 -2.89 2.88 -2.46
C TYR A 168 -4.00 2.19 -3.25
N ILE A 169 -3.68 1.61 -4.42
CA ILE A 169 -4.68 1.01 -5.31
C ILE A 169 -5.44 -0.13 -4.63
N VAL A 170 -4.75 -0.96 -3.86
CA VAL A 170 -5.37 -2.10 -3.16
C VAL A 170 -6.21 -1.62 -1.99
N SER A 171 -5.74 -0.64 -1.21
CA SER A 171 -6.40 -0.23 0.04
C SER A 171 -7.55 0.77 -0.16
N SER A 172 -7.37 1.83 -0.96
CA SER A 172 -8.10 3.09 -0.76
C SER A 172 -9.21 3.42 -1.77
N PRO A 173 -9.09 3.13 -3.07
CA PRO A 173 -10.21 3.30 -4.00
C PRO A 173 -11.42 2.46 -3.58
N SER A 174 -12.61 2.79 -4.07
CA SER A 174 -13.77 1.91 -3.93
C SER A 174 -13.54 0.56 -4.64
N LEU A 175 -14.30 -0.47 -4.28
CA LEU A 175 -14.23 -1.80 -4.90
C LEU A 175 -14.34 -1.73 -6.42
N GLU A 176 -15.33 -0.99 -6.93
CA GLU A 176 -15.57 -0.85 -8.36
C GLU A 176 -14.34 -0.28 -9.06
N VAL A 177 -13.75 0.77 -8.51
CA VAL A 177 -12.57 1.43 -9.07
C VAL A 177 -11.37 0.50 -9.08
N LYS A 178 -11.02 -0.13 -7.95
CA LYS A 178 -9.84 -1.01 -7.89
C LYS A 178 -9.99 -2.29 -8.72
N ALA A 179 -11.20 -2.81 -8.88
CA ALA A 179 -11.45 -4.02 -9.66
C ALA A 179 -11.50 -3.76 -11.18
N THR A 180 -11.93 -2.57 -11.62
CA THR A 180 -12.20 -2.32 -13.05
C THR A 180 -11.28 -1.30 -13.70
N ARG A 181 -10.61 -0.44 -12.92
CA ARG A 181 -9.82 0.70 -13.43
C ARG A 181 -8.36 0.66 -12.99
N PHE A 182 -7.85 -0.51 -12.59
CA PHE A 182 -6.46 -0.70 -12.15
C PHE A 182 -5.44 -0.13 -13.13
N ASP A 183 -5.51 -0.55 -14.40
CA ASP A 183 -4.52 -0.12 -15.42
C ASP A 183 -4.62 1.37 -15.72
N GLU A 184 -5.82 1.94 -15.63
CA GLU A 184 -6.03 3.39 -15.80
C GLU A 184 -5.36 4.18 -14.68
N MET A 185 -5.46 3.71 -13.43
CA MET A 185 -4.76 4.33 -12.29
C MET A 185 -3.24 4.30 -12.49
N VAL A 186 -2.70 3.16 -12.92
CA VAL A 186 -1.27 2.99 -13.20
C VAL A 186 -0.81 3.93 -14.33
N GLN A 187 -1.55 3.99 -15.44
CA GLN A 187 -1.26 4.87 -16.56
C GLN A 187 -1.36 6.34 -16.18
N TYR A 188 -2.38 6.72 -15.41
CA TYR A 188 -2.55 8.09 -14.94
C TYR A 188 -1.37 8.50 -14.04
N TYR A 189 -1.05 7.69 -13.04
CA TYR A 189 0.12 7.92 -12.18
C TYR A 189 1.42 8.07 -12.99
N HIS A 190 1.66 7.17 -13.95
CA HIS A 190 2.84 7.23 -14.82
C HIS A 190 2.92 8.56 -15.59
N THR A 191 1.80 9.00 -16.15
CA THR A 191 1.71 10.25 -16.90
C THR A 191 2.10 11.44 -16.01
N GLN A 192 1.52 11.52 -14.81
CA GLN A 192 1.83 12.58 -13.86
C GLN A 192 3.29 12.53 -13.38
N LEU A 193 3.84 11.33 -13.15
CA LEU A 193 5.24 11.15 -12.74
C LEU A 193 6.19 11.63 -13.84
N ALA A 194 5.97 11.20 -15.09
CA ALA A 194 6.79 11.59 -16.22
C ALA A 194 6.77 13.11 -16.44
N GLU A 195 5.62 13.77 -16.28
CA GLU A 195 5.53 15.22 -16.33
C GLU A 195 6.29 15.89 -15.19
N ALA A 196 6.13 15.42 -13.96
CA ALA A 196 6.78 15.98 -12.79
C ALA A 196 8.32 15.84 -12.88
N LEU A 197 8.83 14.69 -13.32
CA LEU A 197 10.26 14.46 -13.54
C LEU A 197 10.83 15.40 -14.62
N LYS A 198 10.11 15.65 -15.72
CA LYS A 198 10.51 16.63 -16.74
C LYS A 198 10.58 18.04 -16.15
N LYS A 199 9.55 18.45 -15.40
CA LYS A 199 9.47 19.79 -14.77
C LYS A 199 10.61 20.02 -13.78
N LEU A 200 11.04 18.98 -13.06
CA LEU A 200 12.16 19.04 -12.12
C LEU A 200 13.54 18.81 -12.75
N ALA A 201 13.63 18.69 -14.08
CA ALA A 201 14.85 18.39 -14.80
C ALA A 201 15.59 17.15 -14.23
N TYR A 202 14.86 16.06 -14.02
CA TYR A 202 15.40 14.82 -13.49
C TYR A 202 16.63 14.37 -14.30
N PRO A 203 17.79 14.12 -13.65
CA PRO A 203 19.04 13.86 -14.35
C PRO A 203 19.15 12.43 -14.91
N GLY A 204 18.24 11.52 -14.54
CA GLY A 204 18.22 10.14 -15.00
C GLY A 204 17.22 9.90 -16.15
N THR A 205 17.09 8.64 -16.55
CA THR A 205 16.09 8.22 -17.53
C THR A 205 14.70 8.20 -16.89
N ILE A 206 13.73 8.86 -17.53
CA ILE A 206 12.33 8.78 -17.13
C ILE A 206 11.79 7.41 -17.54
N PRO A 207 11.26 6.59 -16.60
CA PRO A 207 10.75 5.27 -16.94
C PRO A 207 9.55 5.38 -17.89
N SER A 208 9.46 4.46 -18.84
CA SER A 208 8.27 4.31 -19.68
C SER A 208 7.14 3.62 -18.91
N LEU A 209 5.90 3.70 -19.43
CA LEU A 209 4.78 2.97 -18.85
C LEU A 209 5.04 1.45 -18.83
N ARG A 210 5.75 0.95 -19.85
CA ARG A 210 6.17 -0.45 -19.92
C ARG A 210 7.13 -0.79 -18.78
N ASP A 211 8.11 0.07 -18.50
CA ASP A 211 9.05 -0.14 -17.39
C ASP A 211 8.32 -0.17 -16.06
N LEU A 212 7.35 0.74 -15.85
CA LEU A 212 6.50 0.71 -14.66
C LEU A 212 5.72 -0.59 -14.52
N HIS A 213 5.10 -1.09 -15.60
CA HIS A 213 4.40 -2.39 -15.54
C HIS A 213 5.34 -3.57 -15.25
N ILE A 214 6.54 -3.58 -15.83
CA ILE A 214 7.56 -4.59 -15.51
C ILE A 214 7.92 -4.52 -14.02
N ASP A 215 8.09 -3.31 -13.48
CA ASP A 215 8.41 -3.11 -12.07
C ASP A 215 7.24 -3.54 -11.15
N MET A 216 6.00 -3.30 -11.55
CA MET A 216 4.81 -3.82 -10.86
C MET A 216 4.78 -5.35 -10.83
N LEU A 217 5.17 -6.02 -11.92
CA LEU A 217 5.28 -7.49 -11.93
C LEU A 217 6.43 -7.96 -11.04
N LYS A 218 7.62 -7.33 -11.14
CA LYS A 218 8.81 -7.63 -10.32
C LYS A 218 8.49 -7.54 -8.82
N ARG A 219 7.65 -6.56 -8.42
CA ARG A 219 7.32 -6.27 -7.02
C ARG A 219 5.93 -6.76 -6.61
N GLY A 220 5.32 -7.61 -7.43
CA GLY A 220 3.93 -8.04 -7.26
C GLY A 220 3.64 -8.70 -5.91
N PHE A 221 4.66 -9.31 -5.28
CA PHE A 221 4.50 -9.93 -3.96
C PHE A 221 4.09 -8.90 -2.90
N PHE A 222 4.58 -7.66 -2.97
CA PHE A 222 4.14 -6.60 -2.08
C PHE A 222 2.67 -6.21 -2.32
N GLY A 223 2.22 -6.22 -3.58
CA GLY A 223 0.79 -6.08 -3.89
C GLY A 223 -0.06 -7.19 -3.26
N MET A 224 0.44 -8.43 -3.27
CA MET A 224 -0.22 -9.55 -2.60
C MET A 224 -0.24 -9.36 -1.07
N GLN A 225 0.85 -8.90 -0.47
CA GLN A 225 0.91 -8.52 0.95
C GLN A 225 -0.09 -7.40 1.29
N CYS A 226 -0.29 -6.43 0.40
CA CYS A 226 -1.35 -5.42 0.56
C CYS A 226 -2.75 -6.05 0.55
N LEU A 227 -2.95 -7.07 -0.28
CA LEU A 227 -4.23 -7.75 -0.44
C LEU A 227 -4.62 -8.55 0.81
N TYR A 228 -3.72 -9.34 1.38
CA TYR A 228 -4.04 -10.19 2.53
C TYR A 228 -3.68 -9.58 3.88
N GLY A 229 -2.82 -8.57 3.93
CA GLY A 229 -2.36 -7.96 5.18
C GLY A 229 -2.98 -6.60 5.49
N ILE A 230 -2.99 -5.71 4.50
CA ILE A 230 -3.43 -4.31 4.67
C ILE A 230 -4.95 -4.18 4.48
N LEU A 231 -5.47 -4.67 3.35
CA LEU A 231 -6.89 -4.55 3.01
C LEU A 231 -7.87 -5.05 4.09
N PRO A 232 -7.65 -6.20 4.77
CA PRO A 232 -8.57 -6.63 5.82
C PRO A 232 -8.60 -5.64 6.99
N VAL A 233 -7.44 -5.08 7.38
CA VAL A 233 -7.37 -4.04 8.42
C VAL A 233 -8.11 -2.79 7.97
N VAL A 234 -7.94 -2.35 6.72
CA VAL A 234 -8.62 -1.18 6.13
C VAL A 234 -10.14 -1.33 6.16
N LEU A 235 -10.66 -2.53 5.92
CA LEU A 235 -12.10 -2.80 5.86
C LEU A 235 -12.72 -3.23 7.19
N ALA A 236 -11.91 -3.52 8.21
CA ALA A 236 -12.38 -3.91 9.53
C ALA A 236 -13.30 -2.85 10.16
N ASP A 237 -14.24 -3.29 11.00
CA ASP A 237 -15.03 -2.37 11.80
C ASP A 237 -14.17 -1.68 12.88
N LYS A 238 -14.67 -0.55 13.41
CA LYS A 238 -13.99 0.11 14.53
C LYS A 238 -14.02 -0.82 15.75
N SER A 239 -12.87 -0.97 16.39
CA SER A 239 -12.69 -1.80 17.58
C SER A 239 -11.65 -1.17 18.50
N GLU A 240 -11.79 -1.33 19.81
CA GLU A 240 -10.76 -0.93 20.78
C GLU A 240 -9.46 -1.73 20.59
N ASN A 241 -9.57 -2.93 20.01
CA ASN A 241 -8.44 -3.79 19.66
C ASN A 241 -7.80 -3.45 18.30
N ALA A 242 -8.22 -2.36 17.63
CA ALA A 242 -7.65 -1.93 16.35
C ALA A 242 -6.28 -1.21 16.53
N ASN A 243 -5.32 -1.93 17.11
CA ASN A 243 -3.94 -1.51 17.32
C ASN A 243 -2.99 -2.73 17.19
N MET A 244 -1.68 -2.50 17.23
CA MET A 244 -0.68 -3.57 17.05
C MET A 244 -0.83 -4.68 18.10
N ASP A 245 -0.96 -4.34 19.39
CA ASP A 245 -1.11 -5.32 20.47
C ASP A 245 -2.40 -6.13 20.30
N GLY A 246 -3.49 -5.46 19.93
CA GLY A 246 -4.79 -6.05 19.64
C GLY A 246 -4.75 -7.06 18.51
N PHE A 247 -3.96 -6.78 17.47
CA PHE A 247 -3.86 -7.61 16.27
C PHE A 247 -2.85 -8.78 16.42
N PHE A 248 -1.74 -8.58 17.14
CA PHE A 248 -0.67 -9.59 17.29
C PHE A 248 -0.71 -10.37 18.60
N GLY A 249 -1.50 -9.93 19.57
CA GLY A 249 -1.61 -10.59 20.86
C GLY A 249 -2.18 -12.02 20.76
N GLU A 250 -1.86 -12.82 21.79
CA GLU A 250 -2.22 -14.23 21.86
C GLU A 250 -3.54 -14.48 22.63
N SER A 251 -4.15 -13.45 23.24
CA SER A 251 -5.38 -13.61 24.01
C SER A 251 -6.54 -14.13 23.15
N GLU A 252 -7.55 -14.74 23.78
CA GLU A 252 -8.76 -15.14 23.07
C GLU A 252 -9.45 -13.94 22.41
N GLU A 253 -9.41 -12.75 23.02
CA GLU A 253 -9.96 -11.53 22.42
C GLU A 253 -9.17 -11.10 21.18
N ASN A 254 -7.83 -11.19 21.20
CA ASN A 254 -7.01 -10.88 20.03
C ASN A 254 -7.27 -11.86 18.88
N GLN A 255 -7.39 -13.15 19.20
CA GLN A 255 -7.75 -14.18 18.22
C GLN A 255 -9.15 -13.94 17.63
N GLN A 256 -10.12 -13.57 18.47
CA GLN A 256 -11.47 -13.23 18.00
C GLN A 256 -11.44 -11.99 17.12
N PHE A 257 -10.69 -10.96 17.50
CA PHE A 257 -10.54 -9.75 16.68
C PHE A 257 -9.99 -10.08 15.29
N ARG A 258 -8.96 -10.93 15.18
CA ARG A 258 -8.46 -11.38 13.86
C ARG A 258 -9.55 -12.13 13.08
N ARG A 259 -10.30 -13.04 13.71
CA ARG A 259 -11.43 -13.72 13.06
C ARG A 259 -12.49 -12.75 12.55
N ASP A 260 -12.81 -11.71 13.30
CA ASP A 260 -13.79 -10.69 12.90
C ASP A 260 -13.28 -9.87 11.71
N VAL A 261 -11.98 -9.53 11.72
CA VAL A 261 -11.32 -8.80 10.62
C VAL A 261 -11.33 -9.61 9.32
N TYR A 262 -10.85 -10.86 9.34
CA TYR A 262 -10.78 -11.70 8.14
C TYR A 262 -12.15 -12.26 7.73
N GLY A 263 -13.02 -12.56 8.71
CA GLY A 263 -14.38 -13.01 8.48
C GLY A 263 -15.34 -11.93 7.99
N ASN A 264 -14.89 -10.67 7.88
CA ASN A 264 -15.71 -9.56 7.41
C ASN A 264 -16.21 -9.80 5.97
N PRO A 265 -17.54 -9.86 5.74
CA PRO A 265 -18.10 -10.07 4.40
C PRO A 265 -17.69 -9.00 3.38
N LEU A 266 -17.45 -7.76 3.82
CA LEU A 266 -16.96 -6.69 2.95
C LEU A 266 -15.54 -6.99 2.47
N TYR A 267 -14.68 -7.50 3.35
CA TYR A 267 -13.33 -7.92 2.96
C TYR A 267 -13.37 -9.08 1.95
N TYR A 268 -14.13 -10.14 2.22
CA TYR A 268 -14.24 -11.27 1.27
C TYR A 268 -14.76 -10.82 -0.11
N LYS A 269 -15.72 -9.89 -0.15
CA LYS A 269 -16.23 -9.31 -1.39
C LYS A 269 -15.12 -8.59 -2.18
N HIS A 270 -14.26 -7.82 -1.52
CA HIS A 270 -13.14 -7.15 -2.17
C HIS A 270 -12.06 -8.16 -2.59
N LEU A 271 -11.72 -9.09 -1.72
CA LEU A 271 -10.72 -10.12 -1.95
C LEU A 271 -11.06 -10.96 -3.19
N SER A 272 -12.29 -11.44 -3.32
CA SER A 272 -12.73 -12.25 -4.47
C SER A 272 -12.55 -11.53 -5.81
N ALA A 273 -12.89 -10.24 -5.87
CA ALA A 273 -12.70 -9.44 -7.08
C ALA A 273 -11.21 -9.19 -7.39
N LEU A 274 -10.42 -8.90 -6.37
CA LEU A 274 -8.99 -8.62 -6.53
C LEU A 274 -8.16 -9.87 -6.82
N LEU A 275 -8.51 -11.04 -6.29
CA LEU A 275 -7.86 -12.31 -6.64
C LEU A 275 -7.99 -12.59 -8.14
N LYS A 276 -9.16 -12.34 -8.74
CA LYS A 276 -9.37 -12.45 -10.20
C LYS A 276 -8.46 -11.50 -10.98
N LEU A 277 -8.40 -10.25 -10.53
CA LEU A 277 -7.56 -9.23 -11.14
C LEU A 277 -6.07 -9.61 -11.07
N PHE A 278 -5.61 -10.04 -9.91
CA PHE A 278 -4.21 -10.41 -9.65
C PHE A 278 -3.82 -11.68 -10.40
N ASP A 279 -4.67 -12.71 -10.40
CA ASP A 279 -4.44 -13.97 -11.12
C ASP A 279 -4.27 -13.72 -12.62
N SER A 280 -5.13 -12.90 -13.22
CA SER A 280 -5.07 -12.58 -14.65
C SER A 280 -3.78 -11.84 -15.07
N ARG A 281 -3.03 -11.29 -14.10
CA ARG A 281 -1.78 -10.54 -14.30
C ARG A 281 -0.55 -11.33 -13.89
N GLY A 282 -0.70 -12.58 -13.43
CA GLY A 282 0.40 -13.36 -12.86
C GLY A 282 0.90 -12.85 -11.50
N LEU A 283 0.14 -11.97 -10.83
CA LEU A 283 0.49 -11.41 -9.52
C LEU A 283 0.20 -12.38 -8.36
N LEU A 284 -0.07 -13.65 -8.66
CA LEU A 284 -0.24 -14.73 -7.70
C LEU A 284 0.78 -15.86 -7.92
N ASP A 285 1.73 -15.70 -8.85
CA ASP A 285 2.67 -16.74 -9.30
C ASP A 285 4.10 -16.42 -8.84
N PHE A 286 4.42 -16.72 -7.56
CA PHE A 286 5.73 -16.43 -6.94
C PHE A 286 6.45 -17.69 -6.46
N GLU A 287 6.28 -18.80 -7.17
CA GLU A 287 6.92 -20.09 -6.87
C GLU A 287 8.44 -20.07 -7.06
#